data_AF-A0A2U2N6V4-F1
#
_entry.id   AF-A0A2U2N6V4-F1
#
_cell.length_a   1.000
_cell.length_b   1.000
_cell.length_c   1.000
_cell.angle_alpha   90.00
_cell.angle_beta   90.00
_cell.angle_gamma   90.00
#
_symmetry.space_group_name_H-M   'P 1'
#
loop_
_entity.id
_entity.type
_entity.pdbx_description
1 polymer ?
#
loop_
_entity_poly.entity_id
_entity_poly.type
_entity_poly.pdbx_seq_one_letter_code
_entity_poly.pdbx_strand_id
1 'polypeptide(L)'
;MVLMRGSAWPSRAGRRGCASFVHRPRVEVPAMEPRLEPFDFDSWSHLARRDPGAFESRRQAAIEAFMARQAPDRRERLRRLQWRIDRERERSGNPLGACRRLSDLMWRSFAGQGGLVEHLHALQGTAPPPSRRRAQILRFRPRR
;
A
#
# COMPACT_ATOMS: atom_id res chain seq x y z
N MET A 1 55.64 4.20 -18.18
CA MET A 1 55.46 3.54 -16.87
C MET A 1 54.05 2.96 -16.85
N VAL A 2 53.94 1.62 -16.97
CA VAL A 2 52.78 0.72 -16.68
C VAL A 2 51.40 1.14 -17.27
N LEU A 3 50.80 0.58 -18.33
CA LEU A 3 50.54 -0.80 -18.81
C LEU A 3 49.62 -1.64 -17.90
N MET A 4 48.31 -1.71 -18.22
CA MET A 4 47.35 -2.82 -18.02
C MET A 4 46.04 -2.43 -18.75
N ARG A 5 45.69 -2.97 -19.94
CA ARG A 5 44.98 -4.25 -20.22
C ARG A 5 43.79 -4.48 -19.28
N GLY A 6 42.54 -4.64 -19.70
CA GLY A 6 42.04 -5.37 -20.87
C GLY A 6 41.60 -6.76 -20.41
N SER A 7 40.33 -6.92 -20.05
CA SER A 7 39.68 -8.21 -19.78
C SER A 7 38.21 -8.09 -20.19
N ALA A 8 37.87 -8.40 -21.44
CA ALA A 8 37.57 -9.75 -21.93
C ALA A 8 36.30 -10.31 -21.27
N TRP A 9 35.15 -9.97 -21.86
CA TRP A 9 33.89 -10.66 -21.65
C TRP A 9 34.01 -12.07 -22.24
N PRO A 10 33.65 -13.15 -21.53
CA PRO A 10 33.70 -14.48 -22.10
C PRO A 10 32.51 -14.70 -23.04
N SER A 11 32.79 -14.86 -24.33
CA SER A 11 31.89 -15.51 -25.28
C SER A 11 31.64 -16.95 -24.83
N ARG A 12 30.39 -17.29 -24.51
CA ARG A 12 29.91 -18.68 -24.55
C ARG A 12 29.05 -18.87 -25.78
N ALA A 13 29.66 -19.54 -26.75
CA ALA A 13 28.94 -20.22 -27.82
C ALA A 13 28.08 -21.36 -27.23
N GLY A 14 26.88 -21.50 -27.78
CA GLY A 14 26.20 -22.78 -27.96
C GLY A 14 25.58 -23.44 -26.72
N ARG A 15 24.29 -23.18 -26.49
CA ARG A 15 23.34 -24.24 -26.17
C ARG A 15 21.97 -23.89 -26.75
N ARG A 16 21.52 -24.72 -27.70
CA ARG A 16 20.16 -24.75 -28.21
C ARG A 16 19.23 -25.01 -27.02
N GLY A 17 18.30 -24.11 -26.79
CA GLY A 17 17.23 -24.25 -25.83
C GLY A 17 16.14 -23.30 -26.26
N CYS A 18 14.96 -23.84 -26.55
CA CYS A 18 13.78 -23.11 -26.97
C CYS A 18 13.47 -22.01 -25.93
N ALA A 19 13.98 -20.81 -26.15
CA ALA A 19 13.52 -19.63 -25.46
C ALA A 19 12.20 -19.26 -26.15
N SER A 20 11.09 -19.78 -25.62
CA SER A 20 9.76 -19.24 -25.88
C SER A 20 9.82 -17.76 -25.48
N PHE A 21 10.19 -16.91 -26.43
CA PHE A 21 10.14 -15.47 -26.30
C PHE A 21 8.68 -15.12 -26.16
N VAL A 22 8.20 -15.09 -24.90
CA VAL A 22 6.86 -14.63 -24.59
C VAL A 22 6.88 -13.15 -24.95
N HIS A 23 6.37 -12.82 -26.14
CA HIS A 23 6.11 -11.45 -26.55
C HIS A 23 5.17 -10.87 -25.49
N ARG A 24 5.74 -10.14 -24.54
CA ARG A 24 4.98 -9.46 -23.50
C ARG A 24 4.44 -8.21 -24.18
N PRO A 25 3.13 -8.13 -24.51
CA PRO A 25 2.61 -6.94 -25.15
C PRO A 25 2.91 -5.76 -24.22
N ARG A 26 3.44 -4.69 -24.82
CA ARG A 26 3.65 -3.41 -24.12
C ARG A 26 2.27 -2.96 -23.68
N VAL A 27 1.99 -3.05 -22.38
CA VAL A 27 0.77 -2.48 -21.81
C VAL A 27 0.90 -0.98 -21.97
N GLU A 28 0.21 -0.43 -22.97
CA GLU A 28 0.03 1.01 -23.10
C GLU A 28 -0.84 1.45 -21.92
N VAL A 29 -0.19 2.00 -20.90
CA VAL A 29 -0.89 2.61 -19.77
C VAL A 29 -1.38 3.96 -20.30
N PRO A 30 -2.69 4.19 -20.51
CA PRO A 30 -3.17 5.49 -20.93
C PRO A 30 -2.73 6.51 -19.89
N ALA A 31 -2.32 7.71 -20.35
CA ALA A 31 -1.93 8.80 -19.48
C ALA A 31 -3.08 9.09 -18.50
N MET A 32 -2.90 8.66 -17.25
CA MET A 32 -3.81 8.97 -16.16
C MET A 32 -3.61 10.44 -15.83
N GLU A 33 -4.33 11.33 -16.52
CA GLU A 33 -4.38 12.73 -16.11
C GLU A 33 -4.86 12.78 -14.66
N PRO A 34 -4.15 13.52 -13.78
CA PRO A 34 -4.49 13.56 -12.37
C PRO A 34 -5.81 14.32 -12.23
N ARG A 35 -6.92 13.58 -12.18
CA ARG A 35 -8.25 14.10 -11.80
C ARG A 35 -8.33 14.35 -10.30
N LEU A 36 -7.41 15.14 -9.77
CA LEU A 36 -7.43 15.61 -8.39
C LEU A 36 -7.64 17.11 -8.44
N GLU A 37 -8.82 17.55 -8.01
CA GLU A 37 -9.06 18.95 -7.65
C GLU A 37 -7.88 19.47 -6.82
N PRO A 38 -7.39 20.70 -7.06
CA PRO A 38 -6.23 21.22 -6.36
C PRO A 38 -6.48 21.24 -4.85
N PHE A 39 -5.67 20.47 -4.11
CA PHE A 39 -5.67 20.48 -2.65
C PHE A 39 -4.86 21.69 -2.16
N ASP A 40 -5.50 22.62 -1.46
CA ASP A 40 -4.87 23.79 -0.88
C ASP A 40 -4.02 23.41 0.34
N PHE A 41 -2.78 22.97 0.09
CA PHE A 41 -1.86 22.54 1.15
C PHE A 41 -1.49 23.67 2.11
N ASP A 42 -1.27 24.88 1.59
CA ASP A 42 -0.77 26.02 2.38
C ASP A 42 -1.78 26.45 3.43
N SER A 43 -3.07 26.51 3.09
CA SER A 43 -4.14 26.81 4.07
C SER A 43 -4.20 25.78 5.20
N TRP A 44 -4.09 24.49 4.88
CA TRP A 44 -4.13 23.42 5.87
C TRP A 44 -2.87 23.40 6.75
N SER A 45 -1.71 23.65 6.17
CA SER A 45 -0.43 23.76 6.88
C SER A 45 -0.42 24.95 7.84
N HIS A 46 -0.91 26.11 7.38
CA HIS A 46 -1.05 27.30 8.22
C HIS A 46 -2.04 27.06 9.37
N LEU A 47 -3.19 26.42 9.10
CA LEU A 47 -4.16 26.05 10.12
C LEU A 47 -3.56 25.11 11.17
N ALA A 48 -2.84 24.08 10.76
CA ALA A 48 -2.21 23.13 11.68
C ALA A 48 -1.19 23.79 12.64
N ARG A 49 -0.49 24.83 12.17
CA ARG A 49 0.48 25.58 12.99
C ARG A 49 -0.21 26.53 13.97
N ARG A 50 -1.29 27.17 13.55
CA ARG A 50 -1.99 28.19 14.33
C ARG A 50 -3.00 27.61 15.31
N ASP A 51 -3.77 26.62 14.88
CA ASP A 51 -4.84 25.97 15.65
C ASP A 51 -4.91 24.48 15.30
N PRO A 52 -4.17 23.62 16.03
CA PRO A 52 -4.20 22.18 15.84
C PRO A 52 -5.60 21.56 16.03
N GLY A 53 -6.43 22.13 16.90
CA GLY A 53 -7.78 21.61 17.18
C GLY A 53 -8.73 21.86 16.00
N ALA A 54 -8.69 23.06 15.44
CA ALA A 54 -9.44 23.38 14.22
C ALA A 54 -8.95 22.56 13.02
N PHE A 55 -7.64 22.31 12.90
CA PHE A 55 -7.09 21.42 11.88
C PHE A 55 -7.68 20.00 11.99
N GLU A 56 -7.66 19.39 13.18
CA GLU A 56 -8.18 18.03 13.34
C GLU A 56 -9.69 17.94 13.09
N SER A 57 -10.44 18.99 13.45
CA SER A 57 -11.87 19.09 13.14
C SER A 57 -12.12 19.19 11.63
N ARG A 58 -11.36 20.04 10.93
CA ARG A 58 -11.44 20.19 9.47
C ARG A 58 -11.03 18.91 8.74
N ARG A 59 -10.00 18.21 9.24
CA ARG A 59 -9.57 16.90 8.73
C ARG A 59 -10.69 15.87 8.84
N GLN A 60 -11.35 15.78 10.00
CA GLN A 60 -12.44 14.84 10.20
C GLN A 60 -13.62 15.13 9.27
N ALA A 61 -14.01 16.40 9.13
CA ALA A 61 -15.09 16.81 8.25
C ALA A 61 -14.81 16.45 6.78
N ALA A 62 -13.58 16.66 6.30
CA ALA A 62 -13.19 16.29 4.94
C ALA A 62 -13.26 14.77 4.69
N ILE A 63 -12.86 13.96 5.67
CA ILE A 63 -12.93 12.50 5.61
C ILE A 63 -14.39 12.03 5.59
N GLU A 64 -15.24 12.57 6.46
CA GLU A 64 -16.67 12.24 6.48
C GLU A 64 -17.36 12.62 5.16
N ALA A 65 -17.07 13.80 4.61
CA ALA A 65 -17.58 14.23 3.31
C ALA A 65 -17.11 13.31 2.16
N PHE A 66 -15.88 12.80 2.22
CA PHE A 66 -15.40 11.79 1.28
C PHE A 66 -16.17 10.47 1.41
N MET A 67 -16.36 9.96 2.63
CA MET A 67 -17.06 8.70 2.88
C MET A 67 -18.56 8.77 2.54
N ALA A 68 -19.20 9.93 2.75
CA ALA A 68 -20.61 10.15 2.42
C ALA A 68 -20.89 9.97 0.92
N ARG A 69 -19.92 10.32 0.06
CA ARG A 69 -20.04 10.18 -1.41
C ARG A 69 -19.86 8.74 -1.92
N GLN A 70 -19.50 7.79 -1.05
CA GLN A 70 -19.23 6.40 -1.44
C GLN A 70 -20.50 5.54 -1.34
N ALA A 71 -20.54 4.48 -2.18
CA ALA A 71 -21.57 3.44 -2.11
C ALA A 71 -21.59 2.77 -0.71
N PRO A 72 -22.76 2.30 -0.22
CA PRO A 72 -22.93 1.80 1.14
C PRO A 72 -21.89 0.74 1.56
N ASP A 73 -21.66 -0.28 0.72
CA ASP A 73 -20.71 -1.36 1.01
C ASP A 73 -19.26 -0.85 1.13
N ARG A 74 -18.89 0.13 0.30
CA ARG A 74 -17.57 0.76 0.34
C ARG A 74 -17.43 1.67 1.54
N ARG A 75 -18.48 2.42 1.89
CA ARG A 75 -18.51 3.34 3.03
C ARG A 75 -18.21 2.61 4.33
N GLU A 76 -18.84 1.46 4.55
CA GLU A 76 -18.63 0.64 5.74
C GLU A 76 -17.17 0.14 5.84
N ARG A 77 -16.61 -0.34 4.72
CA ARG A 77 -15.20 -0.74 4.69
C ARG A 77 -14.25 0.43 4.98
N LEU A 78 -14.56 1.62 4.44
CA LEU A 78 -13.76 2.83 4.67
C LEU A 78 -13.84 3.31 6.11
N ARG A 79 -15.01 3.24 6.76
CA ARG A 79 -15.15 3.57 8.19
C ARG A 79 -14.28 2.68 9.07
N ARG A 80 -14.25 1.37 8.81
CA ARG A 80 -13.37 0.44 9.54
C ARG A 80 -11.89 0.76 9.33
N LEU A 81 -11.50 1.15 8.11
CA LEU A 81 -10.13 1.57 7.82
C LEU A 81 -9.80 2.89 8.54
N GLN A 82 -10.70 3.87 8.49
CA GLN A 82 -10.52 5.17 9.15
C GLN A 82 -10.37 4.99 10.66
N TRP A 83 -11.23 4.19 11.29
CA TRP A 83 -11.10 3.85 12.71
C TRP A 83 -9.72 3.25 13.04
N ARG A 84 -9.21 2.35 12.19
CA ARG A 84 -7.87 1.76 12.39
C ARG A 84 -6.76 2.82 12.27
N ILE A 85 -6.88 3.74 11.32
CA ILE A 85 -5.95 4.86 11.16
C ILE A 85 -5.97 5.74 12.42
N ASP A 86 -7.15 6.09 12.90
CA ASP A 86 -7.31 6.94 14.09
C ASP A 86 -6.73 6.28 15.34
N ARG A 87 -6.95 4.98 15.53
CA ARG A 87 -6.34 4.23 16.64
C ARG A 87 -4.82 4.17 16.55
N GLU A 88 -4.25 4.05 15.36
CA GLU A 88 -2.79 4.08 15.21
C GLU A 88 -2.24 5.47 15.52
N ARG A 89 -2.94 6.55 15.13
CA ARG A 89 -2.57 7.93 15.45
C ARG A 89 -2.64 8.20 16.95
N GLU A 90 -3.73 7.83 17.62
CA GLU A 90 -3.90 7.99 19.08
C GLU A 90 -2.83 7.24 19.89
N ARG A 91 -2.45 6.03 19.45
CA ARG A 91 -1.41 5.23 20.09
C ARG A 91 0.01 5.74 19.83
N SER A 92 0.17 6.60 18.82
CA SER A 92 1.47 7.16 18.47
C SER A 92 1.74 8.37 19.35
N GLY A 93 2.77 8.30 20.19
CA GLY A 93 3.12 9.41 21.08
C GLY A 93 3.54 10.71 20.38
N ASN A 94 3.70 10.71 19.05
CA ASN A 94 3.95 11.91 18.24
C ASN A 94 3.54 11.70 16.76
N PRO A 95 3.38 12.78 15.98
CA PRO A 95 2.96 12.71 14.57
C PRO A 95 3.87 11.88 13.67
N LEU A 96 5.20 11.98 13.84
CA LEU A 96 6.15 11.23 13.02
C LEU A 96 6.05 9.71 13.27
N GLY A 97 5.85 9.31 14.53
CA GLY A 97 5.57 7.94 14.92
C GLY A 97 4.30 7.42 14.26
N ALA A 98 3.25 8.24 14.21
CA ALA A 98 2.01 7.90 13.50
C ALA A 98 2.27 7.71 12.01
N CYS A 99 2.98 8.63 11.35
CA CYS A 99 3.33 8.51 9.94
C CYS A 99 4.07 7.21 9.63
N ARG A 100 5.07 6.85 10.45
CA ARG A 100 5.80 5.58 10.29
C ARG A 100 4.87 4.37 10.42
N ARG A 101 4.05 4.32 11.48
CA ARG A 101 3.15 3.20 11.74
C ARG A 101 2.08 3.03 10.66
N LEU A 102 1.56 4.14 10.14
CA LEU A 102 0.64 4.14 9.00
C LEU A 102 1.34 3.66 7.72
N SER A 103 2.59 4.09 7.47
CA SER A 103 3.40 3.56 6.36
C SER A 103 3.60 2.05 6.47
N ASP A 104 3.95 1.54 7.66
CA ASP A 104 4.08 0.11 7.91
C ASP A 104 2.77 -0.65 7.69
N LEU A 105 1.61 -0.04 7.99
CA LEU A 105 0.30 -0.63 7.71
C LEU A 105 0.06 -0.75 6.20
N MET A 106 0.38 0.29 5.43
CA MET A 106 0.28 0.28 3.97
C MET A 106 1.20 -0.78 3.34
N TRP A 107 2.47 -0.82 3.77
CA TRP A 107 3.44 -1.80 3.31
C TRP A 107 3.04 -3.23 3.64
N ARG A 108 2.47 -3.48 4.82
CA ARG A 108 1.94 -4.81 5.16
C ARG A 108 0.77 -5.22 4.27
N SER A 109 -0.12 -4.31 3.91
CA SER A 109 -1.21 -4.60 2.96
C SER A 109 -0.72 -4.81 1.52
N PHE A 110 0.40 -4.19 1.15
CA PHE A 110 0.98 -4.31 -0.18
C PHE A 110 1.88 -5.55 -0.33
N ALA A 111 2.94 -5.64 0.48
CA ALA A 111 4.01 -6.64 0.36
C ALA A 111 4.07 -7.61 1.56
N GLY A 112 3.21 -7.46 2.57
CA GLY A 112 3.10 -8.42 3.66
C GLY A 112 2.40 -9.71 3.26
N GLN A 113 2.37 -10.67 4.18
CA GLN A 113 1.69 -11.95 3.97
C GLN A 113 0.20 -11.75 3.66
N GLY A 114 -0.28 -12.37 2.58
CA GLY A 114 -1.63 -12.18 2.05
C GLY A 114 -1.86 -10.79 1.46
N GLY A 115 -0.79 -10.04 1.16
CA GLY A 115 -0.84 -8.72 0.56
C GLY A 115 -1.12 -8.74 -0.95
N LEU A 116 -1.19 -7.55 -1.55
CA LEU A 116 -1.47 -7.39 -2.98
C LEU A 116 -0.48 -8.15 -3.87
N VAL A 117 0.82 -8.09 -3.55
CA VAL A 117 1.89 -8.72 -4.36
C VAL A 117 1.66 -10.24 -4.49
N GLU A 118 1.36 -10.93 -3.39
CA GLU A 118 1.07 -12.38 -3.43
C GLU A 118 -0.17 -12.70 -4.27
N HIS A 119 -1.22 -11.87 -4.19
CA HIS A 119 -2.42 -12.06 -5.00
C HIS A 119 -2.15 -11.86 -6.49
N LEU A 120 -1.32 -10.88 -6.86
CA LEU A 120 -0.91 -10.66 -8.24
C LEU A 120 -0.09 -11.85 -8.77
N HIS A 121 0.85 -12.36 -7.97
CA HIS A 121 1.62 -13.56 -8.34
C HIS A 121 0.72 -14.79 -8.55
N ALA A 122 -0.29 -14.97 -7.70
CA ALA A 122 -1.27 -16.05 -7.82
C ALA A 122 -2.13 -15.92 -9.09
N LEU A 123 -2.61 -14.72 -9.40
CA LEU A 123 -3.36 -14.44 -10.64
C LEU A 123 -2.53 -14.70 -11.90
N GLN A 124 -1.22 -14.44 -11.83
CA GLN A 124 -0.27 -14.71 -12.92
C GLN A 124 0.18 -16.18 -13.00
N GLY A 125 -0.25 -17.05 -12.07
CA GLY A 125 0.18 -18.45 -12.01
C GLY A 125 1.66 -18.63 -11.61
N THR A 126 2.30 -17.60 -11.07
CA THR A 126 3.72 -17.63 -10.66
C THR A 126 3.92 -18.10 -9.22
N ALA A 127 2.85 -18.20 -8.44
CA ALA A 127 2.83 -18.70 -7.08
C ALA A 127 1.47 -19.37 -6.77
N PRO A 128 1.40 -20.30 -5.80
CA PRO A 128 0.13 -20.82 -5.32
C PRO A 128 -0.71 -19.69 -4.68
N PRO A 129 -2.06 -19.81 -4.68
CA PRO A 129 -2.92 -18.80 -4.06
C PRO A 129 -2.61 -18.64 -2.56
N PRO A 130 -2.66 -17.42 -2.03
CA PRO A 130 -2.36 -17.18 -0.63
C PRO A 130 -3.34 -17.95 0.27
N SER A 131 -2.81 -18.69 1.25
CA SER A 131 -3.66 -19.42 2.19
C SER A 131 -4.39 -18.43 3.10
N ARG A 132 -5.73 -18.47 3.08
CA ARG A 132 -6.53 -17.68 4.04
C ARG A 132 -6.24 -18.20 5.44
N ARG A 133 -5.56 -17.40 6.27
CA ARG A 133 -5.37 -17.70 7.69
C ARG A 133 -6.74 -17.83 8.36
N ARG A 134 -7.20 -19.08 8.57
CA ARG A 134 -8.38 -19.36 9.37
C ARG A 134 -7.98 -19.20 10.84
N ALA A 135 -8.74 -18.41 11.59
CA ALA A 135 -8.52 -18.31 13.03
C ALA A 135 -8.83 -19.67 13.67
N GLN A 136 -7.98 -20.11 14.61
CA GLN A 136 -8.28 -21.27 15.42
C GLN A 136 -9.39 -20.89 16.41
N ILE A 137 -10.55 -21.55 16.32
CA ILE A 137 -11.65 -21.33 17.25
C ILE A 137 -11.25 -21.93 18.60
N LEU A 138 -10.85 -21.08 19.54
CA LEU A 138 -10.63 -21.48 20.92
C LEU A 138 -11.99 -21.74 21.58
N ARG A 139 -12.19 -22.97 22.07
CA ARG A 139 -13.39 -23.30 22.86
C ARG A 139 -13.24 -22.74 24.26
N PHE A 140 -14.08 -21.76 24.61
CA PHE A 140 -14.18 -21.31 25.99
C PHE A 140 -14.88 -22.38 26.82
N ARG A 141 -14.29 -22.75 27.96
CA ARG A 141 -14.97 -23.57 28.97
C ARG A 141 -15.95 -22.68 29.74
N PRO A 142 -17.20 -23.13 29.97
CA PRO A 142 -18.11 -22.41 30.84
C PRO A 142 -17.52 -22.34 32.26
N ARG A 143 -17.58 -21.15 32.86
CA ARG A 143 -17.14 -20.91 34.24
C ARG A 143 -18.23 -21.46 35.17
N ARG A 144 -17.88 -22.41 36.03
CA ARG A 144 -18.77 -22.96 37.08
C ARG A 144 -19.04 -21.91 38.15
#